data_AF-A0A929UPS2-F1
#
_entry.id   AF-A0A929UPS2-F1
#
_cell.length_a   1.000
_cell.length_b   1.000
_cell.length_c   1.000
_cell.angle_alpha   90.00
_cell.angle_beta   90.00
_cell.angle_gamma   90.00
#
_symmetry.space_group_name_H-M   'P 1'
#
loop_
_entity.id
_entity.type
_entity.pdbx_description
1 polymer ?
#
loop_
_entity_poly.entity_id
_entity_poly.type
_entity_poly.pdbx_seq_one_letter_code
_entity_poly.pdbx_strand_id
1 'polypeptide(L)'
;MTGKKNDKTAGVFSVIGGDLKDIGTTFAQGDFKTRLSYLIMGLGPLLRGQIVKGLAFLASELFFLWYITGLGMVYLGKLATLGTVETQKIHRRTIYGDNSFLILLFGILTIVIILAFLFIWRMNIRENREEEKILRSGKKLPTNGTFLYSFLDHNFDKTLLALPCLGIFIFTVLPILFMVCVAFTNYDANHQAPTNLFTWVGLENFKSLFSFGTSGFAETFVKVLIWTLVWAFFATFIDYFLGLAVAMLINKKGIKFKKVWRTILVMTIAVPQFVSLLYICKMFANDGIVNAWLTRAGIISSPIPFWTNPMLARVMIIIVNIWVGIPFMMLIATGLLMNIPEDLYESARIDGANPFQMFWKITLPYMLFVTGPFLLTQFTGNLNNFNVIFLLTQGKPLSTDLAGNAGYTDLLVTWLYKMTVNDTNYRMAAVIGIMVFLVTAVISLVVYNMLPSVKDEEGFQ
;
A
#
# COMPACT_ATOMS: atom_id res chain seq x y z
N MET A 1 -6.61 28.01 29.66
CA MET A 1 -7.01 26.59 29.80
C MET A 1 -6.00 25.74 29.06
N THR A 2 -5.12 25.09 29.83
CA THR A 2 -3.95 24.35 29.34
C THR A 2 -4.36 23.01 28.74
N GLY A 3 -4.16 22.86 27.42
CA GLY A 3 -4.36 21.62 26.70
C GLY A 3 -3.34 20.55 27.12
N LYS A 4 -3.82 19.47 27.72
CA LYS A 4 -3.05 18.24 27.90
C LYS A 4 -2.77 17.64 26.53
N LYS A 5 -1.52 17.73 26.07
CA LYS A 5 -0.98 16.84 25.05
C LYS A 5 -1.06 15.41 25.60
N ASN A 6 -2.02 14.64 25.12
CA ASN A 6 -2.11 13.21 25.42
C ASN A 6 -0.91 12.52 24.77
N ASP A 7 0.00 12.06 25.62
CA ASP A 7 1.18 11.31 25.24
C ASP A 7 0.74 9.91 24.80
N LYS A 8 0.56 9.70 23.49
CA LYS A 8 0.02 8.43 22.93
C LYS A 8 0.92 7.22 23.24
N THR A 9 2.19 7.43 23.57
CA THR A 9 3.15 6.40 23.99
C THR A 9 2.83 5.86 25.38
N ALA A 10 2.36 6.71 26.30
CA ALA A 10 1.87 6.29 27.63
C ALA A 10 0.64 5.37 27.52
N GLY A 11 -0.17 5.54 26.46
CA GLY A 11 -1.32 4.70 26.14
C GLY A 11 -0.95 3.24 25.91
N VAL A 12 0.01 2.95 25.03
CA VAL A 12 0.36 1.57 24.64
C VAL A 12 0.92 0.77 25.82
N PHE A 13 1.87 1.34 26.58
CA PHE A 13 2.42 0.67 27.76
C PHE A 13 1.39 0.50 28.88
N SER A 14 0.45 1.46 29.02
CA SER A 14 -0.66 1.31 29.97
C SER A 14 -1.65 0.21 29.57
N VAL A 15 -1.91 0.04 28.27
CA VAL A 15 -2.76 -1.04 27.74
C VAL A 15 -2.09 -2.39 27.94
N ILE A 16 -0.80 -2.52 27.60
CA ILE A 16 -0.03 -3.76 27.81
C ILE A 16 0.05 -4.08 29.30
N GLY A 17 0.35 -3.09 30.15
CA GLY A 17 0.40 -3.27 31.60
C GLY A 17 -0.97 -3.65 32.19
N GLY A 18 -2.05 -3.05 31.69
CA GLY A 18 -3.41 -3.41 32.04
C GLY A 18 -3.76 -4.85 31.63
N ASP A 19 -3.34 -5.27 30.45
CA ASP A 19 -3.59 -6.62 29.94
C ASP A 19 -2.82 -7.68 30.72
N LEU A 20 -1.54 -7.45 31.02
CA LEU A 20 -0.73 -8.33 31.88
C LEU A 20 -1.32 -8.44 33.29
N LYS A 21 -1.84 -7.33 33.83
CA LYS A 21 -2.54 -7.34 35.12
C LYS A 21 -3.84 -8.12 35.05
N ASP A 22 -4.61 -8.02 33.96
CA ASP A 22 -5.83 -8.80 33.76
C ASP A 22 -5.54 -10.30 33.66
N ILE A 23 -4.46 -10.70 32.99
CA ILE A 23 -3.99 -12.09 32.96
C ILE A 23 -3.64 -12.56 34.38
N GLY A 24 -2.81 -11.81 35.12
CA GLY A 24 -2.42 -12.18 36.49
C GLY A 24 -3.62 -12.26 37.46
N THR A 25 -4.55 -11.31 37.38
CA THR A 25 -5.76 -11.31 38.21
C THR A 25 -6.72 -12.43 37.83
N THR A 26 -6.86 -12.74 36.54
CA THR A 26 -7.66 -13.87 36.05
C THR A 26 -7.11 -15.20 36.54
N PHE A 27 -5.79 -15.37 36.58
CA PHE A 27 -5.17 -16.57 37.16
C PHE A 27 -5.41 -16.65 38.67
N ALA A 28 -5.18 -15.56 39.41
CA ALA A 28 -5.32 -15.52 40.86
C ALA A 28 -6.77 -15.74 41.33
N GLN A 29 -7.73 -15.09 40.69
CA GLN A 29 -9.14 -15.07 41.09
C GLN A 29 -10.05 -16.01 40.29
N GLY A 30 -9.50 -16.68 39.27
CA GLY A 30 -10.22 -17.65 38.45
C GLY A 30 -10.44 -18.97 39.18
N ASP A 31 -11.55 -19.62 38.88
CA ASP A 31 -11.78 -21.01 39.29
C ASP A 31 -10.74 -21.97 38.69
N PHE A 32 -10.72 -23.22 39.15
CA PHE A 32 -9.79 -24.24 38.66
C PHE A 32 -9.91 -24.49 37.14
N LYS A 33 -11.11 -24.33 36.55
CA LYS A 33 -11.37 -24.52 35.12
C LYS A 33 -10.74 -23.40 34.27
N THR A 34 -10.84 -22.16 34.74
CA THR A 34 -10.16 -20.99 34.17
C THR A 34 -8.65 -21.17 34.25
N ARG A 35 -8.11 -21.66 35.37
CA ARG A 35 -6.66 -21.91 35.53
C ARG A 35 -6.14 -23.01 34.62
N LEU A 36 -6.87 -24.11 34.44
CA LEU A 36 -6.51 -25.17 33.49
C LEU A 36 -6.40 -24.65 32.05
N SER A 37 -7.22 -23.67 31.69
CA SER A 37 -7.24 -23.09 30.34
C SER A 37 -5.99 -22.28 29.99
N TYR A 38 -5.11 -21.99 30.96
CA TYR A 38 -3.81 -21.39 30.70
C TYR A 38 -2.83 -22.39 30.10
N LEU A 39 -2.94 -23.67 30.49
CA LEU A 39 -2.03 -24.74 30.10
C LEU A 39 -2.54 -25.55 28.92
N ILE A 40 -3.86 -25.78 28.86
CA ILE A 40 -4.50 -26.49 27.75
C ILE A 40 -5.70 -25.66 27.32
N MET A 41 -5.60 -25.07 26.15
CA MET A 41 -6.61 -24.18 25.61
C MET A 41 -7.93 -24.94 25.38
N GLY A 42 -9.06 -24.30 25.67
CA GLY A 42 -10.36 -24.90 25.46
C GLY A 42 -10.85 -25.90 26.52
N LEU A 43 -10.03 -26.28 27.53
CA LEU A 43 -10.51 -27.12 28.64
C LEU A 43 -11.56 -26.45 29.51
N GLY A 44 -11.43 -25.15 29.80
CA GLY A 44 -12.40 -24.41 30.61
C GLY A 44 -13.80 -24.39 29.99
N PRO A 45 -13.94 -24.02 28.69
CA PRO A 45 -15.23 -24.05 28.01
C PRO A 45 -15.77 -25.49 27.89
N LEU A 46 -14.91 -26.50 27.63
CA LEU A 46 -15.31 -27.92 27.63
C LEU A 46 -15.91 -28.34 28.98
N LEU A 47 -15.23 -28.03 30.09
CA LEU A 47 -15.68 -28.34 31.46
C LEU A 47 -16.91 -27.52 31.89
N ARG A 48 -17.34 -26.55 31.10
CA ARG A 48 -18.54 -25.72 31.29
C ARG A 48 -19.66 -26.05 30.30
N GLY A 49 -19.49 -27.08 29.47
CA GLY A 49 -20.48 -27.56 28.50
C GLY A 49 -20.46 -26.85 27.14
N GLN A 50 -19.53 -25.92 26.90
CA GLN A 50 -19.31 -25.26 25.61
C GLN A 50 -18.34 -26.05 24.73
N ILE A 51 -18.83 -27.16 24.19
CA ILE A 51 -18.02 -28.15 23.46
C ILE A 51 -17.39 -27.55 22.19
N VAL A 52 -18.17 -26.84 21.38
CA VAL A 52 -17.70 -26.33 20.07
C VAL A 52 -16.56 -25.33 20.26
N LYS A 53 -16.76 -24.36 21.16
CA LYS A 53 -15.76 -23.33 21.48
C LYS A 53 -14.50 -23.94 22.08
N GLY A 54 -14.66 -24.87 23.01
CA GLY A 54 -13.54 -25.55 23.64
C GLY A 54 -12.73 -26.41 22.65
N LEU A 55 -13.39 -27.14 21.75
CA LEU A 55 -12.71 -27.88 20.68
C LEU A 55 -11.97 -26.95 19.71
N ALA A 56 -12.52 -25.79 19.37
CA ALA A 56 -11.85 -24.82 18.48
C ALA A 56 -10.54 -24.28 19.08
N PHE A 57 -10.55 -23.92 20.36
CA PHE A 57 -9.34 -23.48 21.06
C PHE A 57 -8.32 -24.60 21.22
N LEU A 58 -8.75 -25.82 21.56
CA LEU A 58 -7.87 -26.98 21.65
C LEU A 58 -7.25 -27.32 20.30
N ALA A 59 -8.03 -27.30 19.22
CA ALA A 59 -7.54 -27.54 17.86
C ALA A 59 -6.49 -26.49 17.44
N SER A 60 -6.69 -25.22 17.84
CA SER A 60 -5.73 -24.15 17.57
C SER A 60 -4.39 -24.37 18.28
N GLU A 61 -4.42 -24.86 19.53
CA GLU A 61 -3.22 -25.25 20.28
C GLU A 61 -2.51 -26.46 19.66
N LEU A 62 -3.25 -27.51 19.31
CA LEU A 62 -2.67 -28.69 18.66
C LEU A 62 -2.05 -28.36 17.30
N PHE A 63 -2.71 -27.51 16.51
CA PHE A 63 -2.16 -27.02 15.24
C PHE A 63 -0.86 -26.23 15.45
N PHE A 64 -0.84 -25.34 16.45
CA PHE A 64 0.35 -24.57 16.79
C PHE A 64 1.51 -25.48 17.21
N LEU A 65 1.27 -26.44 18.09
CA LEU A 65 2.28 -27.41 18.55
C LEU A 65 2.80 -28.26 17.39
N TRP A 66 1.91 -28.77 16.53
CA TRP A 66 2.29 -29.51 15.32
C TRP A 66 3.18 -28.66 14.40
N TYR A 67 2.80 -27.40 14.16
CA TYR A 67 3.58 -26.49 13.33
C TYR A 67 4.96 -26.17 13.92
N ILE A 68 5.01 -25.84 15.22
CA ILE A 68 6.26 -25.44 15.89
C ILE A 68 7.25 -26.61 15.97
N THR A 69 6.77 -27.82 16.27
CA THR A 69 7.61 -29.01 16.37
C THR A 69 8.04 -29.55 15.01
N GLY A 70 7.20 -29.40 13.98
CA GLY A 70 7.51 -29.87 12.62
C GLY A 70 8.40 -28.92 11.82
N LEU A 71 8.05 -27.62 11.77
CA LEU A 71 8.68 -26.64 10.87
C LEU A 71 9.22 -25.41 11.61
N GLY A 72 8.43 -24.85 12.52
CA GLY A 72 8.69 -23.51 13.05
C GLY A 72 10.00 -23.38 13.81
N MET A 73 10.28 -24.29 14.75
CA MET A 73 11.53 -24.27 15.54
C MET A 73 12.79 -24.40 14.68
N VAL A 74 12.73 -25.22 13.62
CA VAL A 74 13.87 -25.46 12.72
C VAL A 74 14.25 -24.18 11.97
N TYR A 75 13.27 -23.51 11.36
CA TYR A 75 13.52 -22.27 10.62
C TYR A 75 13.82 -21.08 11.53
N LEU A 76 13.14 -20.99 12.69
CA LEU A 76 13.40 -19.95 13.67
C LEU A 76 14.82 -20.03 14.24
N GLY A 77 15.32 -21.25 14.52
CA GLY A 77 16.68 -21.46 15.00
C GLY A 77 17.76 -21.07 13.99
N LYS A 78 17.47 -21.18 12.68
CA LYS A 78 18.39 -20.80 11.61
C LYS A 78 18.28 -19.32 11.19
N LEU A 79 17.25 -18.60 11.62
CA LEU A 79 16.95 -17.24 11.19
C LEU A 79 18.11 -16.25 11.41
N ALA A 80 18.87 -16.42 12.50
CA ALA A 80 20.02 -15.58 12.81
C ALA A 80 21.20 -15.77 11.83
N THR A 81 21.36 -16.96 11.26
CA THR A 81 22.47 -17.30 10.35
C THR A 81 22.05 -17.29 8.88
N LEU A 82 20.76 -17.45 8.61
CA LEU A 82 20.19 -17.67 7.27
C LEU A 82 20.74 -18.91 6.56
N GLY A 83 21.19 -19.89 7.34
CA GLY A 83 21.78 -21.14 6.85
C GLY A 83 23.29 -21.15 6.98
N THR A 84 23.85 -22.36 7.05
CA THR A 84 25.30 -22.56 7.20
C THR A 84 25.85 -23.56 6.19
N VAL A 85 24.98 -24.39 5.59
CA VAL A 85 25.39 -25.43 4.64
C VAL A 85 24.92 -25.03 3.24
N GLU A 86 25.86 -24.71 2.35
CA GLU A 86 25.53 -24.40 0.96
C GLU A 86 25.16 -25.65 0.15
N THR A 87 24.41 -25.46 -0.94
CA THR A 87 24.09 -26.54 -1.87
C THR A 87 25.33 -26.95 -2.64
N GLN A 88 25.76 -28.20 -2.49
CA GLN A 88 26.95 -28.72 -3.13
C GLN A 88 26.60 -29.55 -4.37
N LYS A 89 27.32 -29.30 -5.47
CA LYS A 89 27.28 -30.13 -6.67
C LYS A 89 28.49 -31.07 -6.66
N ILE A 90 28.26 -32.33 -6.31
CA ILE A 90 29.29 -33.38 -6.33
C ILE A 90 29.06 -34.25 -7.57
N HIS A 91 29.98 -34.20 -8.54
CA HIS A 91 29.87 -34.86 -9.84
C HIS A 91 28.58 -34.46 -10.61
N ARG A 92 27.66 -35.40 -10.83
CA ARG A 92 26.35 -35.19 -11.49
C ARG A 92 25.18 -35.12 -10.49
N ARG A 93 25.43 -35.16 -9.17
CA ARG A 93 24.39 -35.09 -8.14
C ARG A 93 24.43 -33.75 -7.40
N THR A 94 23.28 -33.12 -7.26
CA THR A 94 23.10 -31.90 -6.45
C THR A 94 22.59 -32.32 -5.08
N ILE A 95 23.37 -32.03 -4.04
CA ILE A 95 22.98 -32.21 -2.65
C ILE A 95 22.50 -30.86 -2.14
N TYR A 96 21.19 -30.73 -1.95
CA TYR A 96 20.59 -29.50 -1.47
C TYR A 96 20.99 -29.25 -0.01
N GLY A 97 21.60 -28.09 0.22
CA GLY A 97 21.90 -27.59 1.56
C GLY A 97 20.74 -26.79 2.14
N ASP A 98 21.08 -25.84 3.00
CA ASP A 98 20.14 -24.85 3.50
C ASP A 98 19.63 -23.94 2.39
N ASN A 99 18.48 -23.31 2.62
CA ASN A 99 17.90 -22.35 1.70
C ASN A 99 17.57 -21.06 2.47
N SER A 100 18.44 -20.05 2.35
CA SER A 100 18.29 -18.77 3.05
C SER A 100 16.93 -18.10 2.77
N PHE A 101 16.40 -18.24 1.56
CA PHE A 101 15.09 -17.67 1.19
C PHE A 101 13.97 -18.32 1.99
N LEU A 102 13.93 -19.66 2.03
CA LEU A 102 12.93 -20.40 2.81
C LEU A 102 13.11 -20.18 4.31
N ILE A 103 14.35 -20.12 4.80
CA ILE A 103 14.64 -19.82 6.20
C ILE A 103 14.08 -18.47 6.60
N LEU A 104 14.32 -17.43 5.79
CA LEU A 104 13.80 -16.09 6.07
C LEU A 104 12.27 -16.06 6.00
N LEU A 105 11.67 -16.61 4.94
CA LEU A 105 10.22 -16.62 4.74
C LEU A 105 9.49 -17.38 5.87
N PHE A 106 9.89 -18.62 6.14
CA PHE A 106 9.24 -19.44 7.16
C PHE A 106 9.61 -19.01 8.58
N GLY A 107 10.79 -18.42 8.79
CA GLY A 107 11.15 -17.82 10.08
C GLY A 107 10.24 -16.63 10.43
N ILE A 108 9.99 -15.73 9.48
CA ILE A 108 9.04 -14.61 9.66
C ILE A 108 7.61 -15.14 9.86
N LEU A 109 7.19 -16.12 9.05
CA LEU A 109 5.89 -16.77 9.22
C LEU A 109 5.75 -17.40 10.62
N THR A 110 6.82 -18.01 11.14
CA THR A 110 6.82 -18.60 12.48
C THR A 110 6.64 -17.55 13.56
N ILE A 111 7.37 -16.43 13.49
CA ILE A 111 7.21 -15.31 14.44
C ILE A 111 5.76 -14.81 14.43
N VAL A 112 5.19 -14.64 13.24
CA VAL A 112 3.80 -14.25 13.07
C VAL A 112 2.84 -15.26 13.69
N ILE A 113 3.03 -16.56 13.43
CA ILE A 113 2.17 -17.62 13.97
C ILE A 113 2.26 -17.65 15.49
N ILE A 114 3.44 -17.39 16.07
CA ILE A 114 3.60 -17.24 17.53
C ILE A 114 2.78 -16.05 18.03
N LEU A 115 2.85 -14.88 17.37
CA LEU A 115 2.05 -13.71 17.77
C LEU A 115 0.54 -13.97 17.65
N ALA A 116 0.10 -14.63 16.59
CA ALA A 116 -1.29 -15.03 16.39
C ALA A 116 -1.74 -16.04 17.45
N PHE A 117 -0.88 -17.01 17.79
CA PHE A 117 -1.15 -17.97 18.85
C PHE A 117 -1.26 -17.28 20.21
N LEU A 118 -0.37 -16.35 20.55
CA LEU A 118 -0.46 -15.56 21.78
C LEU A 118 -1.77 -14.76 21.86
N PHE A 119 -2.22 -14.20 20.73
CA PHE A 119 -3.51 -13.52 20.63
C PHE A 119 -4.70 -14.47 20.88
N ILE A 120 -4.72 -15.64 20.24
CA ILE A 120 -5.78 -16.65 20.41
C ILE A 120 -5.76 -17.22 21.84
N TRP A 121 -4.57 -17.45 22.41
CA TRP A 121 -4.39 -17.88 23.80
C TRP A 121 -4.96 -16.85 24.77
N ARG A 122 -4.68 -15.56 24.52
CA ARG A 122 -5.26 -14.45 25.30
C ARG A 122 -6.77 -14.39 25.19
N MET A 123 -7.32 -14.57 23.99
CA MET A 123 -8.77 -14.67 23.77
C MET A 123 -9.37 -15.83 24.57
N ASN A 124 -8.77 -17.03 24.52
CA ASN A 124 -9.20 -18.19 25.29
C ASN A 124 -9.29 -17.89 26.80
N ILE A 125 -8.30 -17.19 27.37
CA ILE A 125 -8.32 -16.82 28.79
C ILE A 125 -9.43 -15.82 29.11
N ARG A 126 -9.57 -14.78 28.27
CA ARG A 126 -10.58 -13.74 28.45
C ARG A 126 -11.99 -14.33 28.40
N GLU A 127 -12.26 -15.11 27.36
CA GLU A 127 -13.54 -15.78 27.15
C GLU A 127 -13.89 -16.71 28.32
N ASN A 128 -12.92 -17.46 28.84
CA ASN A 128 -13.10 -18.25 30.05
C ASN A 128 -13.48 -17.41 31.27
N ARG A 129 -12.85 -16.25 31.45
CA ARG A 129 -13.18 -15.37 32.57
C ARG A 129 -14.57 -14.77 32.44
N GLU A 130 -15.01 -14.47 31.23
CA GLU A 130 -16.36 -13.97 30.94
C GLU A 130 -17.41 -15.06 31.20
N GLU A 131 -17.19 -16.29 30.75
CA GLU A 131 -18.07 -17.44 31.06
C GLU A 131 -18.22 -17.69 32.57
N GLU A 132 -17.12 -17.59 33.31
CA GLU A 132 -17.12 -17.72 34.77
C GLU A 132 -18.00 -16.65 35.44
N LYS A 133 -17.88 -15.39 35.01
CA LYS A 133 -18.69 -14.27 35.51
C LYS A 133 -20.18 -14.48 35.22
N ILE A 134 -20.51 -14.98 34.03
CA ILE A 134 -21.90 -15.28 33.64
C ILE A 134 -22.47 -16.36 34.58
N LEU A 135 -21.76 -17.46 34.78
CA LEU A 135 -22.19 -18.54 35.68
C LEU A 135 -22.32 -18.07 37.14
N ARG A 136 -21.38 -17.25 37.64
CA ARG A 136 -21.45 -16.66 38.98
C ARG A 136 -22.62 -15.69 39.16
N SER A 137 -23.07 -15.04 38.08
CA SER A 137 -24.28 -14.19 38.09
C SER A 137 -25.59 -14.98 38.09
N GLY A 138 -25.54 -16.32 38.14
CA GLY A 138 -26.71 -17.21 38.10
C GLY A 138 -27.32 -17.40 36.71
N LYS A 139 -26.69 -16.84 35.66
CA LYS A 139 -27.14 -16.98 34.27
C LYS A 139 -26.58 -18.27 33.65
N LYS A 140 -27.34 -18.90 32.77
CA LYS A 140 -26.88 -20.05 31.98
C LYS A 140 -26.01 -19.59 30.81
N LEU A 141 -25.01 -20.38 30.46
CA LEU A 141 -24.19 -20.16 29.28
C LEU A 141 -24.99 -20.40 27.99
N PRO A 142 -24.66 -19.70 26.89
CA PRO A 142 -25.27 -19.96 25.59
C PRO A 142 -25.00 -21.40 25.14
N THR A 143 -26.00 -22.03 24.53
CA THR A 143 -25.90 -23.38 23.96
C THR A 143 -24.96 -23.38 22.74
N ASN A 144 -24.31 -24.51 22.46
CA ASN A 144 -23.40 -24.68 21.32
C ASN A 144 -24.04 -24.27 19.97
N GLY A 145 -25.33 -24.55 19.77
CA GLY A 145 -26.08 -24.10 18.59
C GLY A 145 -26.16 -22.57 18.53
N THR A 146 -26.61 -21.93 19.62
CA THR A 146 -26.68 -20.46 19.73
C THR A 146 -25.32 -19.79 19.53
N PHE A 147 -24.24 -20.42 19.99
CA PHE A 147 -22.87 -19.95 19.75
C PHE A 147 -22.50 -19.99 18.25
N LEU A 148 -22.82 -21.09 17.55
CA LEU A 148 -22.60 -21.18 16.10
C LEU A 148 -23.46 -20.17 15.33
N TYR A 149 -24.73 -20.01 15.69
CA TYR A 149 -25.60 -19.00 15.09
C TYR A 149 -25.10 -17.58 15.34
N SER A 150 -24.42 -17.32 16.46
CA SER A 150 -23.87 -15.98 16.75
C SER A 150 -22.82 -15.52 15.74
N PHE A 151 -22.13 -16.44 15.03
CA PHE A 151 -21.21 -16.09 13.95
C PHE A 151 -21.91 -15.70 12.64
N LEU A 152 -23.16 -16.12 12.47
CA LEU A 152 -23.98 -15.81 11.28
C LEU A 152 -24.93 -14.63 11.49
N ASP A 153 -25.15 -14.22 12.74
CA ASP A 153 -26.07 -13.14 13.10
C ASP A 153 -25.31 -11.98 13.76
N HIS A 154 -25.01 -12.09 15.05
CA HIS A 154 -24.43 -10.96 15.83
C HIS A 154 -22.98 -10.61 15.48
N ASN A 155 -22.16 -11.59 15.07
CA ASN A 155 -20.76 -11.41 14.68
C ASN A 155 -20.54 -11.69 13.19
N PHE A 156 -21.59 -11.54 12.38
CA PHE A 156 -21.52 -11.79 10.94
C PHE A 156 -20.42 -10.97 10.25
N ASP A 157 -20.27 -9.71 10.66
CA ASP A 157 -19.20 -8.80 10.24
C ASP A 157 -17.81 -9.41 10.44
N LYS A 158 -17.54 -9.98 11.62
CA LYS A 158 -16.24 -10.61 11.94
C LYS A 158 -16.01 -11.88 11.14
N THR A 159 -17.04 -12.74 11.03
CA THR A 159 -16.96 -13.99 10.26
C THR A 159 -16.69 -13.71 8.78
N LEU A 160 -17.42 -12.75 8.21
CA LEU A 160 -17.29 -12.35 6.82
C LEU A 160 -15.90 -11.75 6.54
N LEU A 161 -15.37 -10.93 7.45
CA LEU A 161 -14.07 -10.29 7.31
C LEU A 161 -12.89 -11.21 7.62
N ALA A 162 -13.09 -12.34 8.31
CA ALA A 162 -12.00 -13.25 8.69
C ALA A 162 -11.19 -13.75 7.48
N LEU A 163 -11.86 -14.20 6.42
CA LEU A 163 -11.20 -14.73 5.22
C LEU A 163 -10.45 -13.63 4.44
N PRO A 164 -11.06 -12.46 4.11
CA PRO A 164 -10.34 -11.34 3.50
C PRO A 164 -9.16 -10.85 4.34
N CYS A 165 -9.32 -10.71 5.66
CA CYS A 165 -8.25 -10.27 6.55
C CYS A 165 -7.09 -11.26 6.56
N LEU A 166 -7.37 -12.57 6.58
CA LEU A 166 -6.35 -13.61 6.46
C LEU A 166 -5.64 -13.55 5.10
N GLY A 167 -6.39 -13.31 4.01
CA GLY A 167 -5.82 -13.09 2.68
C GLY A 167 -4.88 -11.88 2.62
N ILE A 168 -5.30 -10.73 3.15
CA ILE A 168 -4.46 -9.53 3.26
C ILE A 168 -3.20 -9.85 4.08
N PHE A 169 -3.37 -10.57 5.19
CA PHE A 169 -2.25 -10.93 6.03
C PHE A 169 -1.20 -11.79 5.29
N ILE A 170 -1.63 -12.91 4.67
CA ILE A 170 -0.74 -13.86 4.00
C ILE A 170 -0.14 -13.28 2.71
N PHE A 171 -0.94 -12.59 1.90
CA PHE A 171 -0.51 -12.14 0.57
C PHE A 171 0.00 -10.70 0.53
N THR A 172 -0.20 -9.91 1.59
CA THR A 172 0.27 -8.52 1.66
C THR A 172 1.26 -8.32 2.81
N VAL A 173 0.85 -8.59 4.06
CA VAL A 173 1.68 -8.27 5.24
C VAL A 173 2.95 -9.15 5.29
N LEU A 174 2.81 -10.46 5.10
CA LEU A 174 3.94 -11.39 5.17
C LEU A 174 5.02 -11.11 4.10
N PRO A 175 4.68 -10.92 2.80
CA PRO A 175 5.66 -10.51 1.79
C PRO A 175 6.32 -9.16 2.08
N ILE A 176 5.61 -8.20 2.66
CA ILE A 176 6.19 -6.91 3.08
C ILE A 176 7.23 -7.12 4.16
N LEU A 177 6.93 -7.90 5.21
CA LEU A 177 7.90 -8.21 6.27
C LEU A 177 9.14 -8.90 5.70
N PHE A 178 8.93 -9.87 4.79
CA PHE A 178 10.02 -10.53 4.08
C PHE A 178 10.88 -9.54 3.30
N MET A 179 10.27 -8.67 2.49
CA MET A 179 10.97 -7.64 1.72
C MET A 179 11.76 -6.69 2.62
N VAL A 180 11.16 -6.26 3.74
CA VAL A 180 11.85 -5.41 4.72
C VAL A 180 13.10 -6.10 5.26
N CYS A 181 13.02 -7.39 5.60
CA CYS A 181 14.19 -8.14 6.04
C CYS A 181 15.26 -8.29 4.95
N VAL A 182 14.88 -8.50 3.68
CA VAL A 182 15.81 -8.56 2.54
C VAL A 182 16.65 -7.28 2.41
N ALA A 183 16.13 -6.12 2.82
CA ALA A 183 16.90 -4.86 2.82
C ALA A 183 18.14 -4.91 3.74
N PHE A 184 18.18 -5.84 4.69
CA PHE A 184 19.28 -6.02 5.65
C PHE A 184 20.16 -7.24 5.32
N THR A 185 20.01 -7.85 4.13
CA THR A 185 20.82 -8.98 3.67
C THR A 185 21.63 -8.65 2.42
N ASN A 186 22.57 -9.52 2.04
CA ASN A 186 23.29 -9.41 0.77
C ASN A 186 22.56 -10.08 -0.41
N TYR A 187 21.23 -10.29 -0.34
CA TYR A 187 20.49 -11.02 -1.35
C TYR A 187 20.49 -10.32 -2.72
N ASP A 188 21.19 -10.91 -3.68
CA ASP A 188 21.33 -10.43 -5.06
C ASP A 188 21.61 -11.59 -6.04
N ALA A 189 21.95 -11.27 -7.29
CA ALA A 189 22.33 -12.21 -8.34
C ALA A 189 23.37 -13.27 -7.92
N ASN A 190 24.33 -12.87 -7.08
CA ASN A 190 25.44 -13.74 -6.67
C ASN A 190 25.10 -14.57 -5.45
N HIS A 191 24.06 -14.21 -4.70
CA HIS A 191 23.63 -14.88 -3.47
C HIS A 191 22.23 -15.48 -3.61
N GLN A 192 21.95 -16.11 -4.77
CA GLN A 192 20.66 -16.72 -5.04
C GLN A 192 20.52 -18.13 -4.46
N ALA A 193 19.57 -18.27 -3.53
CA ALA A 193 19.14 -19.56 -3.02
C ALA A 193 18.44 -20.39 -4.13
N PRO A 194 18.54 -21.73 -4.11
CA PRO A 194 19.20 -22.56 -3.11
C PRO A 194 20.71 -22.75 -3.35
N THR A 195 21.26 -22.24 -4.45
CA THR A 195 22.64 -22.53 -4.85
C THR A 195 23.62 -21.88 -3.89
N ASN A 196 23.45 -20.57 -3.65
CA ASN A 196 24.26 -19.80 -2.73
C ASN A 196 23.38 -19.33 -1.56
N LEU A 197 23.99 -19.16 -0.39
CA LEU A 197 23.31 -18.57 0.77
C LEU A 197 23.46 -17.05 0.74
N PHE A 198 22.48 -16.36 1.34
CA PHE A 198 22.59 -14.93 1.65
C PHE A 198 22.60 -14.75 3.17
N THR A 199 23.33 -13.74 3.64
CA THR A 199 23.59 -13.45 5.05
C THR A 199 23.13 -12.04 5.41
N TRP A 200 23.04 -11.78 6.72
CA TRP A 200 22.74 -10.44 7.23
C TRP A 200 23.95 -9.51 7.06
N VAL A 201 23.71 -8.33 6.51
CA VAL A 201 24.69 -7.23 6.36
C VAL A 201 24.30 -6.01 7.20
N GLY A 202 23.21 -6.09 7.96
CA GLY A 202 22.72 -4.99 8.78
C GLY A 202 22.39 -3.76 7.92
N LEU A 203 23.01 -2.63 8.24
CA LEU A 203 22.71 -1.33 7.61
C LEU A 203 23.58 -1.01 6.37
N GLU A 204 24.40 -1.94 5.89
CA GLU A 204 25.31 -1.68 4.77
C GLU A 204 24.60 -1.24 3.49
N ASN A 205 23.46 -1.85 3.15
CA ASN A 205 22.69 -1.46 1.96
C ASN A 205 22.14 -0.03 2.07
N PHE A 206 21.70 0.38 3.27
CA PHE A 206 21.26 1.75 3.52
C PHE A 206 22.42 2.74 3.41
N LYS A 207 23.61 2.38 3.93
CA LYS A 207 24.82 3.19 3.75
C LYS A 207 25.18 3.33 2.27
N SER A 208 25.04 2.26 1.48
CA SER A 208 25.26 2.28 0.03
C SER A 208 24.25 3.18 -0.69
N LEU A 209 22.97 3.16 -0.26
CA LEU A 209 21.96 4.08 -0.79
C LEU A 209 22.33 5.55 -0.58
N PHE A 210 22.82 5.90 0.61
CA PHE A 210 23.17 7.29 0.96
C PHE A 210 24.62 7.67 0.68
N SER A 211 25.41 6.76 0.11
CA SER A 211 26.79 7.04 -0.28
C SER A 211 26.84 7.88 -1.57
N PHE A 212 27.66 8.93 -1.56
CA PHE A 212 27.98 9.75 -2.72
C PHE A 212 29.32 9.28 -3.33
N GLY A 213 29.35 9.03 -4.63
CA GLY A 213 30.55 8.56 -5.34
C GLY A 213 30.21 7.58 -6.47
N THR A 214 31.23 7.09 -7.17
CA THR A 214 31.09 6.23 -8.37
C THR A 214 30.39 4.90 -8.11
N SER A 215 30.37 4.42 -6.86
CA SER A 215 29.71 3.18 -6.43
C SER A 215 28.46 3.41 -5.58
N GLY A 216 28.11 4.67 -5.29
CA GLY A 216 27.00 5.04 -4.43
C GLY A 216 25.70 5.33 -5.19
N PHE A 217 24.56 5.13 -4.54
CA PHE A 217 23.24 5.33 -5.16
C PHE A 217 22.59 6.68 -4.80
N ALA A 218 23.23 7.51 -3.96
CA ALA A 218 22.58 8.68 -3.37
C ALA A 218 22.13 9.70 -4.42
N GLU A 219 23.01 10.03 -5.36
CA GLU A 219 22.69 10.97 -6.44
C GLU A 219 21.55 10.46 -7.32
N THR A 220 21.54 9.16 -7.61
CA THR A 220 20.48 8.53 -8.39
C THR A 220 19.16 8.55 -7.64
N PHE A 221 19.17 8.15 -6.37
CA PHE A 221 17.99 8.17 -5.51
C PHE A 221 17.38 9.58 -5.44
N VAL A 222 18.20 10.62 -5.21
CA VAL A 222 17.71 12.01 -5.15
C VAL A 222 17.14 12.46 -6.49
N LYS A 223 17.83 12.20 -7.62
CA LYS A 223 17.33 12.58 -8.96
C LYS A 223 16.01 11.89 -9.31
N VAL A 224 15.89 10.59 -9.03
CA VAL A 224 14.68 9.79 -9.24
C VAL A 224 13.56 10.23 -8.29
N LEU A 225 13.87 10.50 -7.01
CA LEU A 225 12.91 11.03 -6.04
C LEU A 225 12.35 12.39 -6.47
N ILE A 226 13.22 13.33 -6.86
CA ILE A 226 12.79 14.65 -7.33
C ILE A 226 11.86 14.50 -8.54
N TRP A 227 12.25 13.69 -9.53
CA TRP A 227 11.39 13.43 -10.67
C TRP A 227 10.06 12.77 -10.26
N THR A 228 10.08 11.83 -9.32
CA THR A 228 8.86 11.19 -8.78
C THR A 228 7.91 12.20 -8.15
N LEU A 229 8.43 13.15 -7.38
CA LEU A 229 7.65 14.22 -6.76
C LEU A 229 7.11 15.22 -7.80
N VAL A 230 7.95 15.64 -8.75
CA VAL A 230 7.56 16.54 -9.85
C VAL A 230 6.47 15.90 -10.71
N TRP A 231 6.66 14.64 -11.07
CA TRP A 231 5.67 13.82 -11.76
C TRP A 231 4.36 13.78 -11.00
N ALA A 232 4.37 13.35 -9.73
CA ALA A 232 3.15 13.20 -8.95
C ALA A 232 2.42 14.52 -8.76
N PHE A 233 3.15 15.62 -8.58
CA PHE A 233 2.58 16.95 -8.53
C PHE A 233 1.85 17.31 -9.83
N PHE A 234 2.53 17.24 -10.97
CA PHE A 234 1.90 17.63 -12.24
C PHE A 234 0.77 16.68 -12.65
N ALA A 235 0.96 15.38 -12.48
CA ALA A 235 -0.07 14.38 -12.76
C ALA A 235 -1.33 14.62 -11.91
N THR A 236 -1.19 14.93 -10.62
CA THR A 236 -2.36 15.17 -9.77
C THR A 236 -3.01 16.52 -10.03
N PHE A 237 -2.25 17.61 -10.03
CA PHE A 237 -2.83 18.95 -10.05
C PHE A 237 -3.31 19.36 -11.45
N ILE A 238 -2.58 19.00 -12.52
CA ILE A 238 -3.06 19.33 -13.87
C ILE A 238 -4.34 18.57 -14.17
N ASP A 239 -4.40 17.27 -13.88
CA ASP A 239 -5.60 16.45 -14.08
C ASP A 239 -6.78 16.97 -13.26
N TYR A 240 -6.51 17.39 -12.02
CA TYR A 240 -7.52 18.00 -11.15
C TYR A 240 -8.11 19.26 -11.77
N PHE A 241 -7.27 20.25 -12.09
CA PHE A 241 -7.72 21.55 -12.57
C PHE A 241 -8.33 21.47 -13.98
N LEU A 242 -7.74 20.69 -14.88
CA LEU A 242 -8.29 20.51 -16.23
C LEU A 242 -9.56 19.67 -16.21
N GLY A 243 -9.63 18.61 -15.41
CA GLY A 243 -10.85 17.81 -15.23
C GLY A 243 -12.00 18.65 -14.65
N LEU A 244 -11.71 19.49 -13.65
CA LEU A 244 -12.67 20.44 -13.10
C LEU A 244 -13.13 21.47 -14.15
N ALA A 245 -12.19 22.05 -14.89
CA ALA A 245 -12.51 23.01 -15.94
C ALA A 245 -13.41 22.39 -17.02
N VAL A 246 -13.09 21.18 -17.48
CA VAL A 246 -13.90 20.44 -18.46
C VAL A 246 -15.29 20.12 -17.90
N ALA A 247 -15.39 19.70 -16.63
CA ALA A 247 -16.68 19.47 -15.98
C ALA A 247 -17.54 20.74 -15.94
N MET A 248 -16.96 21.87 -15.56
CA MET A 248 -17.67 23.16 -15.57
C MET A 248 -18.12 23.56 -16.98
N LEU A 249 -17.26 23.37 -17.99
CA LEU A 249 -17.58 23.68 -19.37
C LEU A 249 -18.76 22.85 -19.89
N ILE A 250 -18.74 21.53 -19.70
CA ILE A 250 -19.82 20.64 -20.17
C ILE A 250 -21.14 20.94 -19.46
N ASN A 251 -21.09 21.29 -18.17
CA ASN A 251 -22.29 21.55 -17.38
C ASN A 251 -22.85 22.97 -17.56
N LYS A 252 -22.08 23.92 -18.12
CA LYS A 252 -22.51 25.29 -18.36
C LYS A 252 -23.85 25.38 -19.10
N LYS A 253 -24.71 26.33 -18.71
CA LYS A 253 -25.95 26.68 -19.42
C LYS A 253 -25.58 27.16 -20.85
N GLY A 254 -26.22 26.59 -21.88
CA GLY A 254 -25.99 26.94 -23.30
C GLY A 254 -25.18 25.94 -24.13
N ILE A 255 -24.46 24.99 -23.51
CA ILE A 255 -23.78 23.91 -24.26
C ILE A 255 -24.82 22.91 -24.80
N LYS A 256 -24.82 22.74 -26.12
CA LYS A 256 -25.62 21.72 -26.83
C LYS A 256 -24.86 20.39 -26.89
N PHE A 257 -25.59 19.29 -27.03
CA PHE A 257 -25.04 17.93 -27.15
C PHE A 257 -24.13 17.50 -25.98
N LYS A 258 -24.45 17.91 -24.74
CA LYS A 258 -23.68 17.56 -23.53
C LYS A 258 -23.36 16.06 -23.42
N LYS A 259 -24.31 15.20 -23.80
CA LYS A 259 -24.13 13.74 -23.84
C LYS A 259 -22.98 13.33 -24.77
N VAL A 260 -22.90 13.91 -25.98
CA VAL A 260 -21.84 13.59 -26.96
C VAL A 260 -20.47 13.97 -26.41
N TRP A 261 -20.30 15.20 -25.90
CA TRP A 261 -19.03 15.64 -25.31
C TRP A 261 -18.58 14.75 -24.16
N ARG A 262 -19.51 14.40 -23.25
CA ARG A 262 -19.23 13.48 -22.15
C ARG A 262 -18.84 12.10 -22.66
N THR A 263 -19.56 11.56 -23.66
CA THR A 263 -19.26 10.24 -24.23
C THR A 263 -17.89 10.20 -24.90
N ILE A 264 -17.50 11.23 -25.66
CA ILE A 264 -16.17 11.29 -26.30
C ILE A 264 -15.05 11.23 -25.25
N LEU A 265 -15.16 12.00 -24.17
CA LEU A 265 -14.16 11.99 -23.10
C LEU A 265 -14.16 10.70 -22.30
N VAL A 266 -15.32 10.14 -21.99
CA VAL A 266 -15.42 8.86 -21.25
C VAL A 266 -14.92 7.69 -22.11
N MET A 267 -14.99 7.79 -23.43
CA MET A 267 -14.48 6.75 -24.33
C MET A 267 -12.96 6.52 -24.15
N THR A 268 -12.19 7.55 -23.79
CA THR A 268 -10.74 7.39 -23.59
C THR A 268 -10.39 6.51 -22.38
N ILE A 269 -11.27 6.46 -21.37
CA ILE A 269 -11.13 5.60 -20.19
C ILE A 269 -11.89 4.27 -20.33
N ALA A 270 -12.76 4.14 -21.34
CA ALA A 270 -13.45 2.89 -21.64
C ALA A 270 -12.52 1.85 -22.29
N VAL A 271 -11.50 2.32 -23.03
CA VAL A 271 -10.44 1.47 -23.57
C VAL A 271 -9.47 1.12 -22.43
N PRO A 272 -9.07 -0.16 -22.28
CA PRO A 272 -8.09 -0.55 -21.27
C PRO A 272 -6.81 0.28 -21.37
N GLN A 273 -6.41 0.89 -20.25
CA GLN A 273 -5.32 1.86 -20.20
C GLN A 273 -4.03 1.31 -20.83
N PHE A 274 -3.71 0.03 -20.59
CA PHE A 274 -2.47 -0.56 -21.11
C PHE A 274 -2.41 -0.58 -22.63
N VAL A 275 -3.53 -0.82 -23.32
CA VAL A 275 -3.61 -0.82 -24.79
C VAL A 275 -3.34 0.59 -25.31
N SER A 276 -4.01 1.59 -24.73
CA SER A 276 -3.86 2.99 -25.12
C SER A 276 -2.43 3.48 -24.95
N LEU A 277 -1.78 3.16 -23.81
CA LEU A 277 -0.41 3.58 -23.54
C LEU A 277 0.60 2.91 -24.49
N LEU A 278 0.48 1.61 -24.74
CA LEU A 278 1.36 0.91 -25.68
C LEU A 278 1.22 1.44 -27.11
N TYR A 279 0.00 1.75 -27.53
CA TYR A 279 -0.25 2.32 -28.84
C TYR A 279 0.35 3.73 -28.96
N ILE A 280 0.13 4.60 -27.96
CA ILE A 280 0.74 5.94 -27.91
C ILE A 280 2.27 5.86 -27.93
N CYS A 281 2.87 4.95 -27.16
CA CYS A 281 4.32 4.71 -27.19
C CYS A 281 4.82 4.47 -28.63
N LYS A 282 4.14 3.59 -29.38
CA LYS A 282 4.48 3.28 -30.77
C LYS A 282 4.18 4.43 -31.74
N MET A 283 3.08 5.14 -31.57
CA MET A 283 2.72 6.27 -32.43
C MET A 283 3.77 7.39 -32.39
N PHE A 284 4.33 7.65 -31.22
CA PHE A 284 5.32 8.70 -30.97
C PHE A 284 6.77 8.17 -31.01
N ALA A 285 7.00 6.94 -31.47
CA ALA A 285 8.34 6.46 -31.75
C ALA A 285 9.02 7.30 -32.86
N ASN A 286 10.34 7.22 -32.98
CA ASN A 286 11.08 7.97 -34.01
C ASN A 286 10.63 7.59 -35.43
N ASP A 287 10.30 6.32 -35.64
CA ASP A 287 9.70 5.75 -36.85
C ASP A 287 8.16 5.66 -36.79
N GLY A 288 7.56 6.24 -35.74
CA GLY A 288 6.13 6.22 -35.48
C GLY A 288 5.31 7.09 -36.44
N ILE A 289 4.00 6.83 -36.47
CA ILE A 289 3.07 7.49 -37.39
C ILE A 289 3.04 9.01 -37.22
N VAL A 290 3.25 9.54 -36.00
CA VAL A 290 3.25 10.98 -35.74
C VAL A 290 4.43 11.65 -36.46
N ASN A 291 5.64 11.12 -36.29
CA ASN A 291 6.83 11.61 -36.98
C ASN A 291 6.74 11.42 -38.50
N ALA A 292 6.19 10.30 -38.96
CA ALA A 292 5.97 10.04 -40.37
C ALA A 292 5.00 11.05 -41.00
N TRP A 293 3.90 11.37 -40.31
CA TRP A 293 2.91 12.35 -40.77
C TRP A 293 3.49 13.77 -40.77
N LEU A 294 4.16 14.18 -39.69
CA LEU A 294 4.80 15.51 -39.60
C LEU A 294 5.84 15.73 -40.69
N THR A 295 6.65 14.71 -40.98
CA THR A 295 7.64 14.75 -42.07
C THR A 295 6.96 14.85 -43.43
N ARG A 296 5.91 14.04 -43.69
CA ARG A 296 5.15 14.08 -44.96
C ARG A 296 4.40 15.38 -45.16
N ALA A 297 3.93 16.01 -44.08
CA ALA A 297 3.27 17.31 -44.10
C ALA A 297 4.26 18.49 -44.29
N GLY A 298 5.58 18.24 -44.32
CA GLY A 298 6.60 19.28 -44.45
C GLY A 298 6.78 20.14 -43.20
N ILE A 299 6.25 19.71 -42.04
CA ILE A 299 6.34 20.47 -40.78
C ILE A 299 7.72 20.28 -40.13
N ILE A 300 8.34 19.11 -40.29
CA ILE A 300 9.66 18.78 -39.75
C ILE A 300 10.55 18.17 -40.84
N SER A 301 11.85 18.41 -40.75
CA SER A 301 12.87 17.80 -41.63
C SER A 301 13.46 16.50 -41.06
N SER A 302 13.36 16.29 -39.74
CA SER A 302 13.88 15.12 -39.04
C SER A 302 12.92 14.69 -37.94
N PRO A 303 12.82 13.39 -37.60
CA PRO A 303 11.94 12.90 -36.55
C PRO A 303 12.19 13.60 -35.20
N ILE A 304 11.10 13.98 -34.53
CA ILE A 304 11.16 14.52 -33.17
C ILE A 304 11.47 13.38 -32.20
N PRO A 305 12.50 13.50 -31.35
CA PRO A 305 12.95 12.45 -30.45
C PRO A 305 12.09 12.36 -29.17
N PHE A 306 10.78 12.09 -29.31
CA PHE A 306 9.82 12.12 -28.19
C PHE A 306 10.24 11.28 -26.99
N TRP A 307 10.78 10.08 -27.23
CA TRP A 307 11.17 9.14 -26.17
C TRP A 307 12.68 9.07 -25.91
N THR A 308 13.51 9.58 -26.83
CA THR A 308 14.98 9.51 -26.71
C THR A 308 15.57 10.77 -26.10
N ASN A 309 14.88 11.91 -26.18
CA ASN A 309 15.26 13.11 -25.43
C ASN A 309 14.68 13.06 -24.00
N PRO A 310 15.50 13.16 -22.94
CA PRO A 310 15.04 13.05 -21.55
C PRO A 310 13.92 14.03 -21.16
N MET A 311 14.07 15.31 -21.52
CA MET A 311 13.10 16.33 -21.15
C MET A 311 11.81 16.15 -21.92
N LEU A 312 11.90 15.89 -23.23
CA LEU A 312 10.73 15.67 -24.06
C LEU A 312 9.95 14.42 -23.63
N ALA A 313 10.65 13.35 -23.24
CA ALA A 313 10.02 12.15 -22.71
C ALA A 313 9.22 12.47 -21.44
N ARG A 314 9.80 13.22 -20.49
CA ARG A 314 9.11 13.68 -19.28
C ARG A 314 7.86 14.49 -19.57
N VAL A 315 7.95 15.45 -20.51
CA VAL A 315 6.79 16.26 -20.94
C VAL A 315 5.71 15.38 -21.57
N MET A 316 6.10 14.48 -22.47
CA MET A 316 5.17 13.58 -23.17
C MET A 316 4.44 12.67 -22.20
N ILE A 317 5.12 12.11 -21.20
CA ILE A 317 4.47 11.29 -20.18
C ILE A 317 3.40 12.11 -19.43
N ILE A 318 3.69 13.36 -19.07
CA ILE A 318 2.69 14.25 -18.41
C ILE A 318 1.50 14.50 -19.34
N ILE A 319 1.74 14.82 -20.61
CA ILE A 319 0.68 15.03 -21.61
C ILE A 319 -0.21 13.80 -21.76
N VAL A 320 0.39 12.61 -21.84
CA VAL A 320 -0.36 11.36 -21.96
C VAL A 320 -1.15 11.07 -20.68
N ASN A 321 -0.60 11.38 -19.50
CA ASN A 321 -1.34 11.26 -18.26
C ASN A 321 -2.56 12.17 -18.22
N ILE A 322 -2.43 13.42 -18.66
CA ILE A 322 -3.53 14.37 -18.76
C ILE A 322 -4.67 13.80 -19.62
N TRP A 323 -4.33 13.18 -20.75
CA TRP A 323 -5.32 12.55 -21.63
C TRP A 323 -6.08 11.40 -20.94
N VAL A 324 -5.41 10.63 -20.07
CA VAL A 324 -6.03 9.53 -19.30
C VAL A 324 -6.80 10.05 -18.08
N GLY A 325 -6.28 11.06 -17.39
CA GLY A 325 -6.76 11.50 -16.07
C GLY A 325 -7.93 12.48 -16.10
N ILE A 326 -7.97 13.40 -17.08
CA ILE A 326 -9.05 14.40 -17.22
C ILE A 326 -10.46 13.77 -17.15
N PRO A 327 -10.78 12.67 -17.88
CA PRO A 327 -12.11 12.10 -17.87
C PRO A 327 -12.56 11.59 -16.50
N PHE A 328 -11.66 10.96 -15.73
CA PHE A 328 -11.96 10.49 -14.37
C PHE A 328 -12.29 11.67 -13.46
N MET A 329 -11.44 12.70 -13.45
CA MET A 329 -11.66 13.88 -12.64
C MET A 329 -12.93 14.63 -13.08
N MET A 330 -13.19 14.75 -14.38
CA MET A 330 -14.39 15.39 -14.92
C MET A 330 -15.68 14.71 -14.42
N LEU A 331 -15.71 13.37 -14.38
CA LEU A 331 -16.87 12.63 -13.88
C LEU A 331 -17.12 12.90 -12.39
N ILE A 332 -16.07 12.88 -11.57
CA ILE A 332 -16.14 13.16 -10.13
C ILE A 332 -16.59 14.61 -9.91
N ALA A 333 -15.91 15.57 -10.56
CA ALA A 333 -16.24 16.99 -10.46
C ALA A 333 -17.68 17.29 -10.87
N THR A 334 -18.19 16.64 -11.92
CA THR A 334 -19.58 16.84 -12.37
C THR A 334 -20.58 16.48 -11.26
N GLY A 335 -20.36 15.39 -10.53
CA GLY A 335 -21.20 14.99 -9.40
C GLY A 335 -21.15 16.01 -8.26
N LEU A 336 -19.94 16.42 -7.88
CA LEU A 336 -19.70 17.31 -6.75
C LEU A 336 -20.17 18.75 -6.99
N LEU A 337 -20.03 19.25 -8.21
CA LEU A 337 -20.48 20.60 -8.57
C LEU A 337 -22.00 20.76 -8.43
N MET A 338 -22.78 19.67 -8.55
CA MET A 338 -24.23 19.70 -8.36
C MET A 338 -24.64 19.89 -6.90
N ASN A 339 -23.73 19.70 -5.94
CA ASN A 339 -24.00 19.88 -4.51
C ASN A 339 -23.82 21.33 -4.06
N ILE A 340 -23.26 22.22 -4.90
CA ILE A 340 -23.12 23.63 -4.55
C ILE A 340 -24.47 24.32 -4.76
N PRO A 341 -25.08 24.91 -3.72
CA PRO A 341 -26.34 25.62 -3.84
C PRO A 341 -26.29 26.75 -4.90
N GLU A 342 -27.31 26.85 -5.75
CA GLU A 342 -27.36 27.86 -6.84
C GLU A 342 -27.58 29.28 -6.31
N ASP A 343 -28.19 29.42 -5.13
CA ASP A 343 -28.43 30.71 -4.43
C ASP A 343 -27.12 31.44 -4.08
N LEU A 344 -26.03 30.71 -3.79
CA LEU A 344 -24.69 31.28 -3.63
C LEU A 344 -24.22 31.97 -4.92
N TYR A 345 -24.46 31.36 -6.07
CA TYR A 345 -24.11 31.94 -7.37
C TYR A 345 -25.06 33.08 -7.76
N GLU A 346 -26.35 33.00 -7.41
CA GLU A 346 -27.31 34.09 -7.63
C GLU A 346 -26.98 35.33 -6.80
N SER A 347 -26.69 35.13 -5.51
CA SER A 347 -26.27 36.21 -4.60
C SER A 347 -24.99 36.88 -5.10
N ALA A 348 -23.99 36.09 -5.50
CA ALA A 348 -22.76 36.63 -6.06
C ALA A 348 -22.99 37.41 -7.37
N ARG A 349 -23.94 36.99 -8.22
CA ARG A 349 -24.31 37.73 -9.44
C ARG A 349 -24.97 39.06 -9.11
N ILE A 350 -25.81 39.13 -8.06
CA ILE A 350 -26.42 40.37 -7.57
C ILE A 350 -25.34 41.34 -7.06
N ASP A 351 -24.32 40.82 -6.39
CA ASP A 351 -23.16 41.59 -5.92
C ASP A 351 -22.18 42.00 -7.04
N GLY A 352 -22.48 41.66 -8.31
CA GLY A 352 -21.67 42.02 -9.46
C GLY A 352 -20.41 41.15 -9.65
N ALA A 353 -20.33 39.99 -8.99
CA ALA A 353 -19.19 39.09 -9.13
C ALA A 353 -19.12 38.49 -10.54
N ASN A 354 -17.94 38.58 -11.16
CA ASN A 354 -17.67 37.97 -12.45
C ASN A 354 -17.42 36.43 -12.32
N PRO A 355 -17.48 35.66 -13.43
CA PRO A 355 -17.29 34.21 -13.37
C PRO A 355 -15.96 33.73 -12.76
N PHE A 356 -14.89 34.52 -12.92
CA PHE A 356 -13.58 34.19 -12.35
C PHE A 356 -13.58 34.39 -10.82
N GLN A 357 -14.21 35.46 -10.33
CA GLN A 357 -14.40 35.70 -8.90
C GLN A 357 -15.25 34.59 -8.28
N MET A 358 -16.37 34.22 -8.90
CA MET A 358 -17.21 33.11 -8.43
C MET A 358 -16.43 31.79 -8.37
N PHE A 359 -15.59 31.50 -9.37
CA PHE A 359 -14.74 30.30 -9.34
C PHE A 359 -13.77 30.31 -8.14
N TRP A 360 -12.99 31.37 -7.95
CA TRP A 360 -11.98 31.42 -6.89
C TRP A 360 -12.55 31.57 -5.48
N LYS A 361 -13.75 32.15 -5.34
CA LYS A 361 -14.36 32.45 -4.04
C LYS A 361 -15.42 31.46 -3.60
N ILE A 362 -16.08 30.77 -4.54
CA ILE A 362 -17.17 29.83 -4.25
C ILE A 362 -16.77 28.43 -4.69
N THR A 363 -16.57 28.23 -6.01
CA THR A 363 -16.42 26.89 -6.58
C THR A 363 -15.15 26.20 -6.10
N LEU A 364 -13.98 26.81 -6.25
CA LEU A 364 -12.70 26.19 -5.95
C LEU A 364 -12.51 25.90 -4.46
N PRO A 365 -12.84 26.81 -3.52
CA PRO A 365 -12.75 26.51 -2.09
C PRO A 365 -13.62 25.31 -1.68
N TYR A 366 -14.88 25.28 -2.14
CA TYR A 366 -15.78 24.14 -1.90
C TYR A 366 -15.20 22.85 -2.49
N MET A 367 -14.76 22.89 -3.75
CA MET A 367 -14.21 21.73 -4.42
C MET A 367 -12.96 21.21 -3.71
N LEU A 368 -12.01 22.06 -3.32
CA LEU A 368 -10.80 21.65 -2.61
C LEU A 368 -11.10 21.07 -1.22
N PHE A 369 -12.11 21.58 -0.53
CA PHE A 369 -12.56 21.03 0.73
C PHE A 369 -13.09 19.60 0.54
N VAL A 370 -14.06 19.41 -0.36
CA VAL A 370 -14.70 18.10 -0.56
C VAL A 370 -13.74 17.09 -1.21
N THR A 371 -12.88 17.53 -2.12
CA THR A 371 -11.94 16.66 -2.85
C THR A 371 -10.58 16.51 -2.17
N GLY A 372 -10.35 17.10 -1.00
CA GLY A 372 -9.07 17.01 -0.27
C GLY A 372 -8.56 15.58 -0.07
N PRO A 373 -9.38 14.65 0.48
CA PRO A 373 -8.99 13.25 0.63
C PRO A 373 -8.75 12.53 -0.70
N PHE A 374 -9.53 12.88 -1.73
CA PHE A 374 -9.34 12.35 -3.09
C PHE A 374 -8.02 12.81 -3.70
N LEU A 375 -7.68 14.10 -3.58
CA LEU A 375 -6.42 14.68 -4.04
C LEU A 375 -5.22 14.03 -3.37
N LEU A 376 -5.31 13.79 -2.05
CA LEU A 376 -4.29 13.06 -1.30
C LEU A 376 -4.11 11.64 -1.85
N THR A 377 -5.21 10.92 -2.07
CA THR A 377 -5.21 9.56 -2.62
C THR A 377 -4.61 9.54 -4.04
N GLN A 378 -4.97 10.50 -4.89
CA GLN A 378 -4.43 10.65 -6.24
C GLN A 378 -2.95 10.97 -6.24
N PHE A 379 -2.50 11.87 -5.37
CA PHE A 379 -1.08 12.20 -5.22
C PHE A 379 -0.26 10.98 -4.80
N THR A 380 -0.70 10.27 -3.76
CA THR A 380 -0.08 9.01 -3.31
C THR A 380 -0.10 7.92 -4.39
N GLY A 381 -1.20 7.82 -5.15
CA GLY A 381 -1.29 6.94 -6.31
C GLY A 381 -0.28 7.30 -7.39
N ASN A 382 -0.10 8.58 -7.69
CA ASN A 382 0.83 9.05 -8.72
C ASN A 382 2.31 8.87 -8.35
N LEU A 383 2.68 8.94 -7.06
CA LEU A 383 4.02 8.55 -6.60
C LEU A 383 4.37 7.10 -6.96
N ASN A 384 3.36 6.23 -7.02
CA ASN A 384 3.49 4.80 -7.28
C ASN A 384 2.92 4.38 -8.65
N ASN A 385 2.77 5.33 -9.59
CA ASN A 385 2.13 5.08 -10.88
C ASN A 385 3.06 4.32 -11.85
N PHE A 386 3.23 3.04 -11.57
CA PHE A 386 4.07 2.13 -12.31
C PHE A 386 3.65 2.00 -13.78
N ASN A 387 2.34 1.81 -14.02
CA ASN A 387 1.82 1.44 -15.33
C ASN A 387 2.10 2.50 -16.41
N VAL A 388 1.88 3.79 -16.10
CA VAL A 388 2.07 4.87 -17.09
C VAL A 388 3.52 4.93 -17.55
N ILE A 389 4.46 4.87 -16.62
CA ILE A 389 5.89 4.99 -16.92
C ILE A 389 6.41 3.72 -17.59
N PHE A 390 6.07 2.56 -17.04
CA PHE A 390 6.54 1.27 -17.54
C PHE A 390 6.06 1.02 -18.97
N LEU A 391 4.79 1.29 -19.27
CA LEU A 391 4.23 1.01 -20.60
C LEU A 391 4.62 2.05 -21.66
N LEU A 392 4.87 3.30 -21.27
CA LEU A 392 5.29 4.34 -22.22
C LEU A 392 6.79 4.31 -22.50
N THR A 393 7.62 4.13 -21.47
CA THR A 393 9.08 4.34 -21.60
C THR A 393 9.94 3.27 -20.93
N GLN A 394 9.41 2.47 -20.01
CA GLN A 394 10.21 1.55 -19.17
C GLN A 394 11.35 2.28 -18.43
N GLY A 395 11.14 3.56 -18.09
CA GLY A 395 12.14 4.42 -17.47
C GLY A 395 13.12 5.09 -18.42
N LYS A 396 13.07 4.78 -19.73
CA LYS A 396 13.99 5.33 -20.74
C LYS A 396 13.75 6.82 -21.04
N PRO A 397 14.74 7.55 -21.56
CA PRO A 397 16.08 7.10 -21.98
C PRO A 397 16.96 6.70 -20.80
N LEU A 398 17.88 5.75 -21.02
CA LEU A 398 18.87 5.38 -20.00
C LEU A 398 19.84 6.53 -19.79
N SER A 399 20.32 6.68 -18.54
CA SER A 399 21.34 7.65 -18.20
C SER A 399 22.66 6.95 -17.93
N THR A 400 23.75 7.53 -18.44
CA THR A 400 25.12 7.16 -18.03
C THR A 400 25.48 7.72 -16.65
N ASP A 401 24.72 8.72 -16.19
CA ASP A 401 25.00 9.47 -14.97
C ASP A 401 24.22 8.94 -13.77
N LEU A 402 23.41 7.90 -13.97
CA LEU A 402 22.61 7.27 -12.93
C LEU A 402 23.06 5.81 -12.72
N ALA A 403 23.20 5.42 -11.45
CA ALA A 403 23.57 4.07 -11.04
C ALA A 403 22.37 3.11 -11.12
N GLY A 404 22.66 1.80 -11.14
CA GLY A 404 21.62 0.75 -11.11
C GLY A 404 20.62 0.83 -12.24
N ASN A 405 21.09 1.14 -13.46
CA ASN A 405 20.31 1.15 -14.69
C ASN A 405 19.05 2.06 -14.64
N ALA A 406 19.02 3.04 -13.74
CA ALA A 406 17.96 4.04 -13.70
C ALA A 406 18.00 4.87 -14.98
N GLY A 407 16.83 5.11 -15.56
CA GLY A 407 16.67 6.04 -16.67
C GLY A 407 16.03 7.35 -16.25
N TYR A 408 15.97 8.29 -17.17
CA TYR A 408 15.55 9.66 -16.88
C TYR A 408 14.07 9.82 -16.52
N THR A 409 13.21 8.86 -16.89
CA THR A 409 11.77 8.92 -16.62
C THR A 409 11.33 7.96 -15.51
N ASP A 410 12.26 7.18 -14.95
CA ASP A 410 11.94 6.24 -13.87
C ASP A 410 11.39 6.96 -12.66
N LEU A 411 10.28 6.44 -12.12
CA LEU A 411 9.87 6.73 -10.75
C LEU A 411 10.61 5.78 -9.82
N LEU A 412 10.63 6.09 -8.52
CA LEU A 412 11.22 5.17 -7.53
C LEU A 412 10.65 3.74 -7.64
N VAL A 413 9.34 3.60 -7.92
CA VAL A 413 8.69 2.29 -8.09
C VAL A 413 9.12 1.55 -9.37
N THR A 414 9.32 2.25 -10.50
CA THR A 414 9.78 1.59 -11.73
C THR A 414 11.26 1.27 -11.67
N TRP A 415 12.04 2.10 -11.00
CA TRP A 415 13.44 1.82 -10.72
C TRP A 415 13.61 0.60 -9.81
N LEU A 416 12.83 0.52 -8.72
CA LEU A 416 12.76 -0.66 -7.84
C LEU A 416 12.44 -1.93 -8.62
N TYR A 417 11.43 -1.87 -9.48
CA TYR A 417 11.05 -3.01 -10.34
C TYR A 417 12.21 -3.45 -11.23
N LYS A 418 12.90 -2.50 -11.88
CA LYS A 418 14.04 -2.78 -12.75
C LYS A 418 15.18 -3.44 -11.96
N MET A 419 15.50 -2.95 -10.77
CA MET A 419 16.51 -3.57 -9.92
C MET A 419 16.14 -5.00 -9.52
N THR A 420 14.85 -5.28 -9.36
CA THR A 420 14.34 -6.63 -8.98
C THR A 420 14.35 -7.59 -10.16
N VAL A 421 13.84 -7.18 -11.31
CA VAL A 421 13.55 -8.07 -12.45
C VAL A 421 14.70 -8.11 -13.46
N ASN A 422 15.32 -6.97 -13.75
CA ASN A 422 16.38 -6.88 -14.75
C ASN A 422 17.77 -7.08 -14.15
N ASP A 423 18.02 -6.49 -12.97
CA ASP A 423 19.36 -6.50 -12.37
C ASP A 423 19.53 -7.54 -11.26
N THR A 424 18.43 -8.18 -10.80
CA THR A 424 18.40 -9.14 -9.69
C THR A 424 19.08 -8.64 -8.40
N ASN A 425 19.06 -7.32 -8.19
CA ASN A 425 19.58 -6.66 -6.99
C ASN A 425 18.46 -6.46 -5.96
N TYR A 426 18.02 -7.57 -5.36
CA TYR A 426 16.90 -7.59 -4.42
C TYR A 426 17.17 -6.78 -3.15
N ARG A 427 18.41 -6.81 -2.64
CA ARG A 427 18.83 -6.03 -1.47
C ARG A 427 18.63 -4.52 -1.66
N MET A 428 19.06 -3.95 -2.79
CA MET A 428 18.91 -2.52 -3.04
C MET A 428 17.46 -2.17 -3.41
N ALA A 429 16.78 -3.03 -4.16
CA ALA A 429 15.35 -2.87 -4.44
C ALA A 429 14.51 -2.85 -3.16
N ALA A 430 14.85 -3.70 -2.18
CA ALA A 430 14.21 -3.71 -0.87
C ALA A 430 14.42 -2.40 -0.10
N VAL A 431 15.63 -1.85 -0.09
CA VAL A 431 15.92 -0.53 0.51
C VAL A 431 15.11 0.57 -0.19
N ILE A 432 15.09 0.60 -1.52
CA ILE A 432 14.30 1.59 -2.28
C ILE A 432 12.82 1.45 -1.95
N GLY A 433 12.29 0.24 -1.81
CA GLY A 433 10.88 0.03 -1.43
C GLY A 433 10.54 0.57 -0.06
N ILE A 434 11.43 0.41 0.93
CA ILE A 434 11.29 1.05 2.24
C ILE A 434 11.29 2.57 2.09
N MET A 435 12.18 3.13 1.26
CA MET A 435 12.22 4.57 1.03
C MET A 435 10.96 5.10 0.32
N VAL A 436 10.42 4.38 -0.66
CA VAL A 436 9.13 4.69 -1.30
C VAL A 436 8.01 4.73 -0.27
N PHE A 437 7.95 3.72 0.60
CA PHE A 437 6.99 3.69 1.70
C PHE A 437 7.15 4.88 2.63
N LEU A 438 8.37 5.18 3.08
CA LEU A 438 8.64 6.30 3.99
C LEU A 438 8.28 7.65 3.37
N VAL A 439 8.69 7.91 2.12
CA VAL A 439 8.36 9.15 1.41
C VAL A 439 6.85 9.29 1.27
N THR A 440 6.17 8.22 0.85
CA THR A 440 4.71 8.21 0.69
C THR A 440 4.03 8.45 2.04
N ALA A 441 4.40 7.72 3.08
CA ALA A 441 3.78 7.82 4.41
C ALA A 441 3.99 9.20 5.04
N VAL A 442 5.20 9.77 4.94
CA VAL A 442 5.51 11.11 5.47
C VAL A 442 4.69 12.16 4.74
N ILE A 443 4.68 12.17 3.40
CA ILE A 443 3.90 13.16 2.65
C ILE A 443 2.41 12.99 2.93
N SER A 444 1.90 11.75 2.92
CA SER A 444 0.50 11.48 3.19
C SER A 444 0.08 11.96 4.58
N LEU A 445 0.89 11.70 5.61
CA LEU A 445 0.59 12.11 6.98
C LEU A 445 0.69 13.63 7.17
N VAL A 446 1.68 14.28 6.55
CA VAL A 446 1.81 15.75 6.59
C VAL A 446 0.59 16.39 5.92
N VAL A 447 0.25 15.97 4.70
CA VAL A 447 -0.88 16.54 3.95
C VAL A 447 -2.20 16.25 4.65
N TYR A 448 -2.42 15.01 5.12
CA TYR A 448 -3.63 14.64 5.87
C TYR A 448 -3.86 15.56 7.08
N ASN A 449 -2.80 15.85 7.84
CA ASN A 449 -2.87 16.77 8.99
C ASN A 449 -3.01 18.26 8.60
N MET A 450 -2.84 18.62 7.32
CA MET A 450 -3.05 19.97 6.81
C MET A 450 -4.43 20.16 6.19
N LEU A 451 -5.10 19.09 5.76
CA LEU A 451 -6.40 19.16 5.08
C LEU A 451 -7.49 19.76 6.00
N PRO A 452 -8.14 20.87 5.59
CA PRO A 452 -9.26 21.45 6.34
C PRO A 452 -10.42 20.48 6.51
N SER A 453 -10.70 19.65 5.50
CA SER A 453 -11.76 18.64 5.51
C SER A 453 -11.62 17.59 6.62
N VAL A 454 -10.41 17.38 7.13
CA VAL A 454 -10.13 16.45 8.24
C VAL A 454 -10.26 17.16 9.59
N LYS A 455 -10.10 18.48 9.62
CA LYS A 455 -10.14 19.29 10.85
C LYS A 455 -11.52 19.82 11.16
N ASP A 456 -12.34 20.01 10.14
CA ASP A 456 -13.61 20.72 10.22
C ASP A 456 -14.66 20.03 9.35
N GLU A 457 -14.98 18.76 9.67
CA GLU A 457 -15.94 17.93 8.93
C GLU A 457 -17.35 18.54 8.85
N GLU A 458 -17.69 19.49 9.73
CA GLU A 458 -18.99 20.16 9.81
C GLU A 458 -19.04 21.50 9.05
N GLY A 459 -17.91 22.06 8.62
CA GLY A 459 -17.84 23.43 8.07
C GLY A 459 -18.55 23.68 6.74
N PHE A 460 -19.01 22.63 6.05
CA PHE A 460 -19.71 22.70 4.75
C PHE A 460 -20.97 21.81 4.67
N GLN A 461 -21.53 21.37 5.80
CA GLN A 461 -22.81 20.65 5.84
C GLN A 461 -24.01 21.60 5.68
#